data_AF-A0A959YY90-F1
#
_entry.id   AF-A0A959YY90-F1
#
_cell.length_a   1.000
_cell.length_b   1.000
_cell.length_c   1.000
_cell.angle_alpha   90.00
_cell.angle_beta   90.00
_cell.angle_gamma   90.00
#
_symmetry.space_group_name_H-M   'P 1'
#
loop_
_entity.id
_entity.type
_entity.pdbx_description
1 polymer ?
#
loop_
_entity_poly.entity_id
_entity_poly.type
_entity_poly.pdbx_seq_one_letter_code
_entity_poly.pdbx_strand_id
1 'polypeptide(L)'
;MIRPIPYLQAPLVQFVGALVLCALAAGCSTEKDAFLNRTYHRLTARDNGWFNANEKLNETITGIEDAHEDDYDEVLPIFVYGTEEQAKAAIPDLETCIEKCSVVIDRHSMTVRDKERNTW
;
A
#
# COMPACT_ATOMS: atom_id res chain seq x y z
N MET A 1 -51.24 -38.49 -12.53
CA MET A 1 -50.33 -37.86 -11.55
C MET A 1 -48.93 -37.82 -12.18
N ILE A 2 -48.61 -36.75 -12.92
CA ILE A 2 -47.32 -36.63 -13.61
C ILE A 2 -46.32 -36.05 -12.59
N ARG A 3 -45.39 -36.87 -12.11
CA ARG A 3 -44.30 -36.38 -11.24
C ARG A 3 -43.24 -35.74 -12.13
N PRO A 4 -42.76 -34.51 -11.84
CA PRO A 4 -41.69 -33.90 -12.59
C PRO A 4 -40.41 -34.74 -12.45
N ILE A 5 -39.74 -35.00 -13.57
CA ILE A 5 -38.52 -35.82 -13.65
C ILE A 5 -37.36 -35.01 -13.03
N PRO A 6 -36.72 -35.46 -11.93
CA PRO A 6 -35.75 -34.67 -11.16
C PRO A 6 -34.46 -34.36 -11.93
N TYR A 7 -34.13 -35.16 -12.94
CA TYR A 7 -32.89 -35.04 -13.72
C TYR A 7 -32.85 -33.81 -14.64
N LEU A 8 -33.99 -33.20 -14.96
CA LEU A 8 -34.06 -32.02 -15.84
C LEU A 8 -34.00 -30.68 -15.07
N GLN A 9 -34.18 -30.69 -13.74
CA GLN A 9 -34.19 -29.50 -12.89
C GLN A 9 -32.79 -29.17 -12.34
N ALA A 10 -31.94 -30.18 -12.12
CA ALA A 10 -30.57 -30.02 -11.62
C ALA A 10 -29.62 -29.18 -12.50
N PRO A 11 -29.52 -29.40 -13.83
CA PRO A 11 -28.63 -28.60 -14.67
C PRO A 11 -29.07 -27.14 -14.75
N LEU A 12 -30.38 -26.87 -14.80
CA LEU A 12 -30.93 -25.52 -14.88
C LEU A 12 -30.66 -24.72 -13.59
N VAL A 13 -30.77 -25.34 -12.41
CA VAL A 13 -30.41 -24.72 -11.13
C VAL A 13 -28.90 -24.44 -11.04
N GLN A 14 -28.05 -25.33 -11.57
CA GLN A 14 -26.60 -25.11 -11.64
C GLN A 14 -26.24 -23.95 -12.60
N PHE A 15 -26.88 -23.87 -13.77
CA PHE A 15 -26.67 -22.77 -14.70
C PHE A 15 -27.13 -21.44 -14.12
N VAL A 16 -28.30 -21.39 -13.47
CA VAL A 16 -28.78 -20.18 -12.77
C VAL A 16 -27.84 -19.79 -11.63
N GLY A 17 -27.36 -20.75 -10.85
CA GLY A 17 -26.38 -20.51 -9.79
C GLY A 17 -25.06 -19.92 -10.33
N ALA A 18 -24.54 -20.47 -11.43
CA ALA A 18 -23.35 -19.94 -12.10
C ALA A 18 -23.58 -18.52 -12.64
N LEU A 19 -24.76 -18.25 -13.22
CA LEU A 19 -25.11 -16.94 -13.78
C LEU A 19 -25.25 -15.87 -12.68
N VAL A 20 -25.83 -16.23 -11.53
CA VAL A 20 -25.89 -15.36 -10.34
C VAL A 20 -24.49 -15.08 -9.80
N LEU A 21 -23.61 -16.09 -9.73
CA LEU A 21 -22.23 -15.90 -9.29
C LEU A 21 -21.45 -14.95 -10.23
N CYS A 22 -21.59 -15.13 -11.54
CA CYS A 22 -20.99 -14.25 -12.54
C CYS A 22 -21.52 -12.81 -12.44
N ALA A 23 -22.82 -12.62 -12.19
CA ALA A 23 -23.42 -11.30 -12.04
C ALA A 23 -22.92 -10.58 -10.78
N LEU A 24 -22.71 -11.31 -9.67
CA LEU A 24 -22.13 -10.75 -8.44
C LEU A 24 -20.65 -10.38 -8.64
N ALA A 25 -19.88 -11.17 -9.41
CA ALA A 25 -18.50 -10.87 -9.72
C ALA A 25 -18.33 -9.61 -10.60
N ALA A 26 -19.27 -9.37 -11.53
CA ALA A 26 -19.23 -8.22 -12.45
C ALA A 26 -19.43 -6.84 -11.77
N GLY A 27 -19.95 -6.81 -10.53
CA GLY A 27 -20.22 -5.56 -9.80
C GLY A 27 -19.05 -5.02 -8.95
N CYS A 28 -18.03 -5.85 -8.73
CA CYS A 28 -16.88 -5.51 -7.88
C CYS A 28 -15.97 -4.49 -8.61
N SER A 29 -15.93 -3.27 -8.11
CA SER A 29 -15.07 -2.19 -8.64
C SER A 29 -14.37 -1.53 -7.48
N THR A 30 -13.06 -1.33 -7.59
CA THR A 30 -12.18 -0.81 -6.55
C THR A 30 -12.14 0.72 -6.51
N GLU A 31 -12.56 1.40 -7.58
CA GLU A 31 -12.43 2.86 -7.73
C GLU A 31 -13.66 3.68 -7.31
N LYS A 32 -14.76 3.02 -6.92
CA LYS A 32 -16.00 3.72 -6.53
C LYS A 32 -15.80 4.56 -5.27
N ASP A 33 -16.46 5.72 -5.20
CA ASP A 33 -16.65 6.53 -3.99
C ASP A 33 -17.59 5.77 -3.02
N ALA A 34 -17.06 4.75 -2.37
CA ALA A 34 -17.74 3.90 -1.40
C ALA A 34 -16.91 3.78 -0.12
N PHE A 35 -17.55 3.45 1.00
CA PHE A 35 -16.86 3.34 2.29
C PHE A 35 -15.77 2.25 2.26
N LEU A 36 -16.10 1.05 1.76
CA LEU A 36 -15.17 -0.08 1.71
C LEU A 36 -13.95 0.21 0.82
N ASN A 37 -14.19 0.77 -0.38
CA ASN A 37 -13.15 1.15 -1.31
C ASN A 37 -12.19 2.18 -0.71
N ARG A 38 -12.74 3.25 -0.12
CA ARG A 38 -11.92 4.26 0.59
C ARG A 38 -11.09 3.64 1.70
N THR A 39 -11.70 2.81 2.54
CA THR A 39 -10.98 2.15 3.63
C THR A 39 -9.87 1.26 3.10
N TYR A 40 -10.09 0.53 2.00
CA TYR A 40 -9.07 -0.29 1.35
C TYR A 40 -7.87 0.55 0.86
N HIS A 41 -8.13 1.63 0.11
CA HIS A 41 -7.06 2.51 -0.38
C HIS A 41 -6.32 3.21 0.77
N ARG A 42 -7.04 3.65 1.81
CA ARG A 42 -6.46 4.26 3.01
C ARG A 42 -5.52 3.33 3.77
N LEU A 43 -6.00 2.11 4.07
CA LEU A 43 -5.21 1.13 4.80
C LEU A 43 -4.00 0.68 4.00
N THR A 44 -4.16 0.43 2.70
CA THR A 44 -3.05 -0.03 1.86
C THR A 44 -2.01 1.08 1.65
N ALA A 45 -2.43 2.34 1.47
CA ALA A 45 -1.51 3.47 1.38
C ALA A 45 -0.67 3.63 2.66
N ARG A 46 -1.34 3.63 3.82
CA ARG A 46 -0.71 3.83 5.14
C ARG A 46 0.16 2.65 5.55
N ASP A 47 -0.40 1.44 5.55
CA ASP A 47 0.24 0.28 6.20
C ASP A 47 1.14 -0.52 5.25
N ASN A 48 1.15 -0.21 3.95
CA ASN A 48 2.03 -0.88 3.00
C ASN A 48 3.14 0.06 2.52
N GLY A 49 2.88 0.88 1.51
CA GLY A 49 3.96 1.61 0.85
C GLY A 49 4.54 2.72 1.74
N TRP A 50 3.70 3.48 2.44
CA TRP A 50 4.17 4.52 3.37
C TRP A 50 4.93 3.92 4.55
N PHE A 51 4.35 2.93 5.25
CA PHE A 51 5.00 2.28 6.38
C PHE A 51 6.35 1.67 6.00
N ASN A 52 6.41 0.91 4.90
CA ASN A 52 7.66 0.30 4.45
C ASN A 52 8.72 1.32 4.03
N ALA A 53 8.31 2.45 3.44
CA ALA A 53 9.23 3.54 3.11
C ALA A 53 9.76 4.23 4.38
N ASN A 54 8.90 4.42 5.38
CA ASN A 54 9.25 5.04 6.65
C ASN A 54 10.22 4.17 7.46
N GLU A 55 9.97 2.86 7.54
CA GLU A 55 10.87 1.94 8.23
C GLU A 55 12.25 1.92 7.57
N LYS A 56 12.30 1.85 6.23
CA LYS A 56 13.56 1.91 5.49
C LYS A 56 14.31 3.22 5.70
N LEU A 57 13.60 4.35 5.75
CA LEU A 57 14.18 5.65 6.07
C LEU A 57 14.79 5.66 7.47
N ASN A 58 14.07 5.14 8.47
CA ASN A 58 14.56 5.03 9.84
C ASN A 58 15.82 4.14 9.91
N GLU A 59 15.81 2.98 9.26
CA GLU A 59 16.97 2.09 9.17
C GLU A 59 18.18 2.81 8.57
N THR A 60 17.99 3.59 7.50
CA THR A 60 19.07 4.37 6.87
C THR A 60 19.60 5.46 7.81
N ILE A 61 18.74 6.17 8.53
CA ILE A 61 19.14 7.21 9.49
C ILE A 61 19.91 6.59 10.67
N THR A 62 19.36 5.54 11.28
CA THR A 62 20.03 4.82 12.39
C THR A 62 21.37 4.24 11.94
N GLY A 63 21.47 3.73 10.71
CA GLY A 63 22.73 3.25 10.16
C GLY A 63 23.79 4.35 9.99
N ILE A 64 23.38 5.59 9.71
CA ILE A 64 24.29 6.74 9.65
C ILE A 64 24.76 7.13 11.06
N GLU A 65 23.84 7.12 12.03
CA GLU A 65 24.13 7.42 13.45
C GLU A 65 25.07 6.37 14.06
N ASP A 66 24.81 5.08 13.85
CA ASP A 66 25.63 3.97 14.36
C ASP A 66 27.02 3.90 13.72
N ALA A 67 27.16 4.41 12.49
CA ALA A 67 28.44 4.49 11.79
C ALA A 67 29.29 5.69 12.23
N HIS A 68 28.78 6.57 13.10
CA HIS A 68 29.55 7.67 13.65
C HIS A 68 30.60 7.15 14.64
N GLU A 69 31.83 7.62 14.46
CA GLU A 69 32.93 7.34 15.38
C GLU A 69 33.26 8.63 16.15
N ASP A 70 33.13 8.56 17.48
CA ASP A 70 33.36 9.70 18.37
C ASP A 70 34.86 9.99 18.53
N ASP A 71 35.24 11.26 18.37
CA ASP A 71 36.56 11.76 18.75
C ASP A 71 36.53 12.30 20.19
N TYR A 72 37.19 11.59 21.11
CA TYR A 72 37.23 11.91 22.54
C TYR A 72 38.25 13.00 22.90
N ASP A 73 39.07 13.44 21.96
CA ASP A 73 39.97 14.60 22.16
C ASP A 73 39.21 15.94 21.96
N GLU A 74 38.00 15.89 21.39
CA GLU A 74 37.12 17.03 21.18
C GLU A 74 35.85 17.00 22.06
N VAL A 75 35.12 18.12 22.09
CA VAL A 75 33.81 18.17 22.78
C VAL A 75 32.78 17.42 21.95
N LEU A 76 32.23 16.34 22.51
CA LEU A 76 31.25 15.49 21.82
C LEU A 76 30.00 16.28 21.39
N PRO A 77 29.54 16.11 20.14
CA PRO A 77 28.33 16.77 19.64
C PRO A 77 27.06 16.14 20.25
N ILE A 78 26.06 16.97 20.56
CA ILE A 78 24.75 16.52 21.05
C ILE A 78 23.91 15.91 19.91
N PHE A 79 24.11 16.39 18.68
CA PHE A 79 23.43 15.90 17.48
C PHE A 79 24.48 15.40 16.48
N VAL A 80 24.43 14.11 16.21
CA VAL A 80 25.30 13.46 15.22
C VAL A 80 24.67 13.68 13.84
N TYR A 81 25.44 14.23 12.91
CA TYR A 81 25.03 14.42 11.52
C TYR A 81 25.88 13.54 10.61
N GLY A 82 25.27 13.02 9.55
CA GLY A 82 25.99 12.27 8.53
C GLY A 82 26.97 13.13 7.74
N THR A 83 28.09 12.53 7.33
CA THR A 83 29.06 13.15 6.41
C THR A 83 28.53 13.20 4.98
N GLU A 84 29.15 14.00 4.11
CA GLU A 84 28.77 14.05 2.69
C GLU A 84 28.92 12.68 1.99
N GLU A 85 29.87 11.87 2.44
CA GLU A 85 30.11 10.51 1.93
C GLU A 85 28.99 9.56 2.37
N GLN A 86 28.58 9.61 3.64
CA GLN A 86 27.44 8.85 4.14
C GLN A 86 26.13 9.27 3.44
N ALA A 87 25.95 10.57 3.18
CA ALA A 87 24.80 11.05 2.42
C ALA A 87 24.78 10.48 0.99
N LYS A 88 25.92 10.40 0.31
CA LYS A 88 26.03 9.77 -1.02
C LYS A 88 25.77 8.26 -0.98
N ALA A 89 26.22 7.58 0.08
CA ALA A 89 25.97 6.16 0.27
C ALA A 89 24.50 5.84 0.55
N ALA A 90 23.75 6.76 1.15
CA ALA A 90 22.32 6.61 1.46
C ALA A 90 21.38 6.84 0.26
N ILE A 91 21.85 7.47 -0.82
CA ILE A 91 21.05 7.75 -2.03
C ILE A 91 20.22 6.56 -2.52
N PRO A 92 20.77 5.34 -2.75
CA PRO A 92 19.98 4.22 -3.26
C PRO A 92 18.83 3.79 -2.33
N ASP A 93 19.03 3.86 -1.02
CA ASP A 93 17.99 3.56 -0.04
C ASP A 93 16.90 4.64 -0.06
N LEU A 94 17.28 5.90 -0.16
CA LEU A 94 16.36 7.02 -0.25
C LEU A 94 15.58 7.03 -1.57
N GLU A 95 16.20 6.67 -2.69
CA GLU A 95 15.52 6.45 -3.97
C GLU A 95 14.46 5.36 -3.86
N THR A 96 14.76 4.28 -3.13
CA THR A 96 13.79 3.20 -2.85
C THR A 96 12.60 3.71 -2.03
N CYS A 97 12.85 4.55 -1.03
CA CYS A 97 11.78 5.20 -0.25
C CYS A 97 10.90 6.09 -1.15
N ILE A 98 11.52 6.88 -2.03
CA ILE A 98 10.81 7.75 -2.98
C ILE A 98 9.95 6.91 -3.93
N GLU A 99 10.50 5.82 -4.48
CA GLU A 99 9.76 4.93 -5.38
C GLU A 99 8.53 4.34 -4.69
N LYS A 100 8.68 3.81 -3.47
CA LYS A 100 7.55 3.27 -2.67
C LYS A 100 6.45 4.31 -2.45
N CYS A 101 6.83 5.53 -2.06
CA CYS A 101 5.88 6.62 -1.89
C CYS A 101 5.21 7.02 -3.21
N SER A 102 5.95 7.05 -4.31
CA SER A 102 5.41 7.36 -5.64
C SER A 102 4.35 6.34 -6.09
N VAL A 103 4.60 5.04 -5.84
CA VAL A 103 3.66 3.95 -6.15
C VAL A 103 2.38 4.09 -5.33
N VAL A 104 2.47 4.51 -4.07
CA VAL A 104 1.29 4.75 -3.22
C VAL A 104 0.44 5.89 -3.76
N ILE A 105 1.08 7.01 -4.12
CA ILE A 105 0.39 8.18 -4.68
C ILE A 105 -0.33 7.80 -5.97
N ASP A 106 0.35 7.08 -6.86
CA ASP A 106 -0.22 6.66 -8.15
C ASP A 106 -1.39 5.68 -7.97
N ARG A 107 -1.22 4.62 -7.17
CA ARG A 107 -2.20 3.53 -7.07
C ARG A 107 -3.34 3.76 -6.09
N HIS A 108 -3.15 4.62 -5.09
CA HIS A 108 -4.12 4.82 -4.02
C HIS A 108 -4.67 6.24 -3.92
N SER A 109 -4.35 7.12 -4.88
CA SER A 109 -5.08 8.38 -5.02
C SER A 109 -6.54 8.12 -5.39
N MET A 110 -7.44 8.86 -4.74
CA MET A 110 -8.89 8.80 -4.96
C MET A 110 -9.42 10.22 -5.17
N THR A 111 -9.16 10.78 -6.35
CA THR A 111 -9.68 12.08 -6.74
C THR A 111 -11.12 11.97 -7.22
N VAL A 112 -12.08 12.40 -6.38
CA VAL A 112 -13.51 12.36 -6.70
C VAL A 112 -14.11 13.76 -6.61
N ARG A 113 -14.56 14.29 -7.75
CA ARG A 113 -15.07 15.68 -7.89
C ARG A 113 -14.01 16.70 -7.44
N ASP A 114 -12.80 16.57 -8.00
CA ASP A 114 -11.65 17.45 -7.74
C ASP A 114 -11.22 17.54 -6.26
N LYS A 115 -11.58 16.51 -5.48
CA LYS A 115 -11.20 16.39 -4.06
C LYS A 115 -10.62 15.02 -3.81
N GLU A 116 -9.41 15.01 -3.27
CA GLU A 116 -8.75 13.80 -2.81
C GLU A 116 -9.53 13.21 -1.61
N ARG A 117 -9.88 11.93 -1.69
CA ARG A 117 -10.68 11.23 -0.68
C ARG A 117 -9.84 10.27 0.15
N ASN A 118 -8.63 9.95 -0.28
CA ASN A 118 -7.63 9.30 0.55
C ASN A 118 -6.92 10.36 1.40
N THR A 119 -6.99 10.23 2.72
CA THR A 119 -6.49 11.25 3.66
C THR A 119 -5.20 10.82 4.36
N TRP A 120 -4.38 10.01 3.68
CA TRP A 120 -3.13 9.46 4.18
C TRP A 120 -2.00 9.76 3.23
#